data_AF-A0A954XTP6-F1
#
_entry.id   AF-A0A954XTP6-F1
#
_cell.length_a   1.000
_cell.length_b   1.000
_cell.length_c   1.000
_cell.angle_alpha   90.00
_cell.angle_beta   90.00
_cell.angle_gamma   90.00
#
_symmetry.space_group_name_H-M   'P 1'
#
loop_
_entity.id
_entity.type
_entity.pdbx_description
1 polymer ?
#
loop_
_entity_poly.entity_id
_entity_poly.type
_entity_poly.pdbx_seq_one_letter_code
_entity_poly.pdbx_strand_id
1 'polypeptide(L)'
;MARFCSKSLCGFRRAVLGLALLAAALPAQQLERVRYNNPGLTVDLGTGLWSWPLPMDYDGDGDLDLVVSSGGKPFAWTYFFENPGGGGKMPVFKAGKKIAEYRPHVQRSPDGSILSPGASFPDFLNSGFAHPKPL
;
A
#
# COMPACT_ATOMS: atom_id res chain seq x y z
N MET A 1 53.34 -48.82 18.74
CA MET A 1 52.49 -48.44 17.58
C MET A 1 51.08 -48.20 18.12
N ALA A 2 50.33 -47.14 17.89
CA ALA A 2 50.55 -45.79 17.38
C ALA A 2 49.47 -44.91 18.07
N ARG A 3 49.85 -43.69 18.47
CA ARG A 3 48.95 -42.68 19.03
C ARG A 3 48.18 -42.03 17.88
N PHE A 4 46.87 -41.81 18.02
CA PHE A 4 46.16 -40.82 17.20
C PHE A 4 45.44 -39.80 18.10
N CYS A 5 45.86 -38.56 17.94
CA CYS A 5 45.39 -37.34 18.60
C CYS A 5 44.45 -36.64 17.61
N SER A 6 43.17 -36.46 17.96
CA SER A 6 42.22 -35.67 17.15
C SER A 6 41.94 -34.35 17.85
N LYS A 7 42.74 -33.34 17.50
CA LYS A 7 42.49 -31.92 17.80
C LYS A 7 41.47 -31.39 16.78
N SER A 8 40.16 -31.48 17.02
CA SER A 8 39.22 -30.75 16.14
C SER A 8 37.85 -30.48 16.74
N LEU A 9 37.76 -30.14 18.04
CA LEU A 9 36.48 -29.79 18.68
C LEU A 9 36.44 -28.35 19.24
N CYS A 10 37.30 -27.44 18.77
CA CYS A 10 37.43 -26.09 19.32
C CYS A 10 37.07 -24.93 18.35
N GLY A 11 36.50 -25.22 17.17
CA GLY A 11 36.25 -24.19 16.14
C GLY A 11 34.81 -23.69 16.00
N PHE A 12 33.80 -24.51 16.32
CA PHE A 12 32.45 -24.26 15.80
C PHE A 12 31.51 -23.47 16.73
N ARG A 13 31.91 -23.19 17.97
CA ARG A 13 31.06 -22.47 18.94
C ARG A 13 31.24 -20.96 18.98
N ARG A 14 32.26 -20.40 18.33
CA ARG A 14 32.54 -18.94 18.37
C ARG A 14 31.87 -18.15 17.24
N ALA A 15 31.54 -18.78 16.12
CA ALA A 15 30.97 -18.09 14.96
C ALA A 15 29.47 -17.73 15.13
N VAL A 16 28.71 -18.52 15.90
CA VAL A 16 27.26 -18.31 16.09
C VAL A 16 26.96 -17.10 17.00
N LEU A 17 27.83 -16.81 17.98
CA LEU A 17 27.64 -15.68 18.90
C LEU A 17 27.92 -14.31 18.24
N GLY A 18 28.84 -14.24 17.26
CA GLY A 18 29.18 -13.00 16.56
C GLY A 18 28.10 -12.54 15.58
N LEU A 19 27.38 -13.48 14.96
CA LEU A 19 26.32 -13.18 13.99
C LEU A 19 25.03 -12.69 14.68
N ALA A 20 24.75 -13.14 15.90
CA ALA A 20 23.60 -12.71 16.69
C ALA A 20 23.71 -11.26 17.18
N LEU A 21 24.94 -10.76 17.44
CA LEU A 21 25.19 -9.39 17.89
C LEU A 21 25.09 -8.35 16.75
N LEU A 22 25.29 -8.74 15.49
CA LEU A 22 25.16 -7.84 14.33
C LEU A 22 23.69 -7.57 13.95
N ALA A 23 22.78 -8.52 14.21
CA ALA A 23 21.37 -8.37 13.85
C ALA A 23 20.62 -7.36 14.76
N ALA A 24 21.12 -7.10 15.96
CA ALA A 24 20.48 -6.23 16.96
C ALA A 24 20.70 -4.72 16.72
N ALA A 25 21.51 -4.34 15.73
CA ALA A 25 21.90 -2.95 15.48
C ALA A 25 21.32 -2.35 14.20
N LEU A 26 20.23 -2.91 13.65
CA LEU A 26 19.53 -2.24 12.56
C LEU A 26 18.84 -0.98 13.12
N PRO A 27 19.21 0.24 12.65
CA PRO A 27 18.55 1.44 13.09
C PRO A 27 17.08 1.36 12.65
N ALA A 28 16.16 1.59 13.58
CA ALA A 28 14.78 1.83 13.21
C ALA A 28 14.70 3.09 12.33
N GLN A 29 13.89 3.07 11.28
CA GLN A 29 13.65 4.25 10.46
C GLN A 29 13.10 5.36 11.37
N GLN A 30 13.83 6.46 11.51
CA GLN A 30 13.41 7.57 12.35
C GLN A 30 12.17 8.24 11.72
N LEU A 31 11.07 8.29 12.46
CA LEU A 31 9.84 8.91 11.98
C LEU A 31 9.97 10.44 12.04
N GLU A 32 9.85 11.11 10.90
CA GLU A 32 9.77 12.56 10.82
C GLU A 32 8.30 13.00 10.91
N ARG A 33 8.00 13.95 11.79
CA ARG A 33 6.65 14.53 11.88
C ARG A 33 6.41 15.45 10.68
N VAL A 34 5.44 15.11 9.85
CA VAL A 34 4.99 15.96 8.74
C VAL A 34 4.41 17.27 9.28
N ARG A 35 4.86 18.40 8.71
CA ARG A 35 4.36 19.74 9.07
C ARG A 35 2.97 19.98 8.45
N TYR A 36 2.11 20.66 9.20
CA TYR A 36 0.84 21.17 8.67
C TYR A 36 1.09 22.25 7.60
N ASN A 37 0.28 22.29 6.55
CA ASN A 37 0.40 23.21 5.41
C ASN A 37 1.82 23.23 4.81
N ASN A 38 2.24 22.10 4.25
CA ASN A 38 3.58 21.89 3.71
C ASN A 38 3.59 22.17 2.18
N PRO A 39 4.01 23.36 1.70
CA PRO A 39 3.93 23.70 0.29
C PRO A 39 4.94 22.93 -0.58
N GLY A 40 5.98 22.37 0.05
CA GLY A 40 6.97 21.51 -0.60
C GLY A 40 6.58 20.03 -0.61
N LEU A 41 5.37 19.68 -0.16
CA LEU A 41 4.89 18.31 -0.19
C LEU A 41 4.68 17.88 -1.66
N THR A 42 5.40 16.84 -2.06
CA THR A 42 5.37 16.35 -3.45
C THR A 42 4.00 15.77 -3.83
N VAL A 43 3.24 15.27 -2.84
CA VAL A 43 1.94 14.61 -3.07
C VAL A 43 0.96 14.93 -1.95
N ASP A 44 -0.22 15.40 -2.33
CA ASP A 44 -1.37 15.53 -1.45
C ASP A 44 -2.39 14.43 -1.80
N LEU A 45 -2.53 13.42 -0.92
CA LEU A 45 -3.62 12.43 -0.98
C LEU A 45 -4.90 12.98 -0.33
N GLY A 46 -5.18 14.26 -0.59
CA GLY A 46 -6.31 14.99 -0.02
C GLY A 46 -7.62 14.53 -0.65
N THR A 47 -8.32 13.60 0.00
CA THR A 47 -9.62 13.09 -0.46
C THR A 47 -10.78 13.55 0.43
N GLY A 48 -10.51 14.13 1.59
CA GLY A 48 -11.51 14.53 2.59
C GLY A 48 -11.57 13.58 3.79
N LEU A 49 -12.64 13.71 4.59
CA LEU A 49 -12.92 12.86 5.75
C LEU A 49 -13.73 11.63 5.34
N TRP A 50 -13.54 10.50 6.03
CA TRP A 50 -14.26 9.23 5.81
C TRP A 50 -13.89 8.51 4.50
N SER A 51 -12.59 8.31 4.29
CA SER A 51 -12.02 7.65 3.13
C SER A 51 -12.17 6.12 3.17
N TRP A 52 -12.56 5.55 2.03
CA TRP A 52 -12.59 4.12 1.74
C TRP A 52 -11.54 3.82 0.66
N PRO A 53 -10.30 3.43 1.04
CA PRO A 53 -9.23 3.15 0.08
C PRO A 53 -9.42 1.78 -0.59
N LEU A 54 -9.09 1.73 -1.88
CA LEU A 54 -9.20 0.56 -2.75
C LEU A 54 -7.87 0.43 -3.52
N PRO A 55 -6.91 -0.36 -3.01
CA PRO A 55 -5.69 -0.69 -3.75
C PRO A 55 -6.05 -1.55 -4.97
N MET A 56 -5.70 -1.07 -6.16
CA MET A 56 -5.97 -1.77 -7.42
C MET A 56 -5.06 -1.24 -8.52
N ASP A 57 -4.78 -2.06 -9.53
CA ASP A 57 -4.27 -1.59 -10.82
C ASP A 57 -5.44 -0.95 -11.58
N TYR A 58 -5.53 0.38 -11.59
CA TYR A 58 -6.68 1.11 -12.12
C TYR A 58 -6.48 1.45 -13.61
N ASP A 59 -5.25 1.80 -14.01
CA ASP A 59 -4.93 2.15 -15.39
C ASP A 59 -4.42 0.97 -16.24
N GLY A 60 -4.19 -0.19 -15.63
CA GLY A 60 -3.86 -1.44 -16.31
C GLY A 60 -2.39 -1.59 -16.65
N ASP A 61 -1.50 -0.82 -16.03
CA ASP A 61 -0.06 -0.85 -16.29
C ASP A 61 0.69 -1.92 -15.48
N GLY A 62 -0.01 -2.61 -14.57
CA GLY A 62 0.49 -3.74 -13.79
C GLY A 62 1.09 -3.36 -12.44
N ASP A 63 1.09 -2.08 -12.07
CA ASP A 63 1.42 -1.64 -10.73
C ASP A 63 0.14 -1.36 -9.89
N LEU A 64 0.30 -1.26 -8.57
CA LEU A 64 -0.85 -0.98 -7.70
C LEU A 64 -1.02 0.52 -7.52
N ASP A 65 -2.13 1.03 -8.04
CA ASP A 65 -2.64 2.36 -7.77
C ASP A 65 -3.43 2.44 -6.47
N LEU A 66 -3.89 3.67 -6.18
CA LEU A 66 -4.79 3.95 -5.09
C LEU A 66 -6.05 4.64 -5.60
N VAL A 67 -7.20 3.97 -5.48
CA VAL A 67 -8.52 4.60 -5.59
C VAL A 67 -9.06 4.87 -4.19
N VAL A 68 -9.68 6.04 -3.97
CA VAL A 68 -10.25 6.39 -2.67
C VAL A 68 -11.63 7.00 -2.86
N SER A 69 -12.66 6.38 -2.28
CA SER A 69 -13.99 6.99 -2.17
C SER A 69 -14.12 7.72 -0.84
N SER A 70 -14.42 9.01 -0.86
CA SER A 70 -14.49 9.83 0.36
C SER A 70 -15.71 10.74 0.37
N GLY A 71 -16.37 10.81 1.53
CA GLY A 71 -17.62 11.57 1.71
C GLY A 71 -17.43 12.97 2.27
N GLY A 72 -16.20 13.35 2.63
CA GLY A 72 -15.90 14.63 3.26
C GLY A 72 -16.08 15.81 2.33
N LYS A 73 -16.94 16.77 2.71
CA LYS A 73 -17.11 18.03 1.98
C LYS A 73 -15.88 18.95 2.16
N PRO A 74 -15.53 19.79 1.18
CA PRO A 74 -16.21 20.01 -0.11
C PRO A 74 -15.85 18.99 -1.21
N PHE A 75 -15.02 17.99 -0.92
CA PHE A 75 -14.42 17.07 -1.89
C PHE A 75 -15.03 15.65 -1.84
N ALA A 76 -16.36 15.56 -1.75
CA ALA A 76 -17.07 14.30 -1.54
C ALA A 76 -17.21 13.48 -2.84
N TRP A 77 -16.13 12.83 -3.28
CA TRP A 77 -16.08 12.06 -4.53
C TRP A 77 -15.20 10.81 -4.42
N THR A 78 -15.07 10.09 -5.53
CA THR A 78 -14.09 9.01 -5.69
C THR A 78 -12.93 9.48 -6.56
N TYR A 79 -11.72 9.32 -6.03
CA TYR A 79 -10.48 9.80 -6.64
C TYR A 79 -9.57 8.63 -7.01
N PHE A 80 -8.89 8.76 -8.15
CA PHE A 80 -7.82 7.90 -8.61
C PHE A 80 -6.47 8.61 -8.42
N PHE A 81 -5.54 7.94 -7.76
CA PHE A 81 -4.15 8.36 -7.56
C PHE A 81 -3.25 7.35 -8.26
N GLU A 82 -2.69 7.78 -9.38
CA GLU A 82 -1.79 6.99 -10.23
C GLU A 82 -0.44 6.81 -9.55
N ASN A 83 0.01 5.57 -9.42
CA ASN A 83 1.38 5.26 -9.08
C ASN A 83 2.19 5.36 -10.39
N PRO A 84 3.18 6.26 -10.52
CA PRO A 84 3.95 6.42 -11.76
C PRO A 84 4.94 5.26 -12.03
N GLY A 85 4.86 4.15 -11.30
CA GLY A 85 5.87 3.10 -11.29
C GLY A 85 7.18 3.46 -10.60
N GLY A 86 8.19 2.62 -10.82
CA GLY A 86 9.54 2.80 -10.28
C GLY A 86 9.98 1.81 -9.20
N GLY A 87 9.15 0.81 -8.86
CA GLY A 87 9.52 -0.35 -8.04
C GLY A 87 9.91 -0.06 -6.59
N GLY A 88 9.65 1.17 -6.12
CA GLY A 88 9.93 1.58 -4.74
C GLY A 88 8.93 0.97 -3.76
N LYS A 89 9.37 0.64 -2.54
CA LYS A 89 8.49 0.17 -1.45
C LYS A 89 7.43 1.21 -1.03
N MET A 90 7.65 2.49 -1.36
CA MET A 90 6.83 3.63 -0.97
C MET A 90 6.66 4.55 -2.19
N PRO A 91 5.74 4.23 -3.12
CA PRO A 91 5.53 5.05 -4.31
C PRO A 91 5.00 6.45 -3.96
N VAL A 92 5.35 7.41 -4.80
CA VAL A 92 4.91 8.80 -4.71
C VAL A 92 3.85 9.02 -5.79
N PHE A 93 2.58 8.92 -5.39
CA PHE A 93 1.44 9.00 -6.32
C PHE A 93 1.31 10.35 -7.02
N LYS A 94 0.75 10.38 -8.22
CA LYS A 94 0.35 11.64 -8.88
C LYS A 94 -0.85 12.27 -8.18
N ALA A 95 -1.12 13.52 -8.51
CA ALA A 95 -2.30 14.23 -8.00
C ALA A 95 -3.60 13.50 -8.36
N GLY A 96 -4.54 13.49 -7.42
CA GLY A 96 -5.80 12.75 -7.54
C GLY A 96 -6.70 13.28 -8.67
N LYS A 97 -7.27 12.37 -9.45
CA LYS A 97 -8.26 12.64 -10.50
C LYS A 97 -9.64 12.18 -10.03
N LYS A 98 -10.68 13.03 -10.08
CA LYS A 98 -12.06 12.60 -9.79
C LYS A 98 -12.51 11.62 -10.89
N ILE A 99 -12.92 10.41 -10.49
CA ILE A 99 -13.37 9.36 -11.42
C ILE A 99 -14.84 8.96 -11.24
N ALA A 100 -15.41 9.15 -10.04
CA ALA A 100 -16.82 8.82 -9.78
C ALA A 100 -17.40 9.62 -8.60
N GLU A 101 -18.70 9.47 -8.40
CA GLU A 101 -19.41 9.95 -7.22
C GLU A 101 -18.96 9.22 -5.95
N TYR A 102 -19.19 9.82 -4.78
CA TYR A 102 -18.89 9.17 -3.50
C TYR A 102 -19.79 7.96 -3.27
N ARG A 103 -19.21 6.85 -2.82
CA ARG A 103 -19.95 5.70 -2.32
C ARG A 103 -19.32 5.17 -1.02
N PRO A 104 -20.07 5.08 0.09
CA PRO A 104 -19.54 4.60 1.36
C PRO A 104 -19.36 3.07 1.34
N HIS A 105 -18.52 2.57 2.25
CA HIS A 105 -18.36 1.15 2.57
C HIS A 105 -17.94 0.29 1.36
N VAL A 106 -17.20 0.89 0.43
CA VAL A 106 -16.71 0.19 -0.75
C VAL A 106 -15.53 -0.71 -0.44
N GLN A 107 -15.47 -1.87 -1.07
CA GLN A 107 -14.41 -2.87 -0.89
C GLN A 107 -14.04 -3.52 -2.23
N ARG A 108 -12.79 -3.95 -2.39
CA ARG A 108 -12.35 -4.73 -3.56
C ARG A 108 -12.65 -6.22 -3.32
N SER A 109 -13.34 -6.87 -4.25
CA SER A 109 -13.52 -8.33 -4.25
C SER A 109 -12.35 -9.05 -4.93
N PRO A 110 -12.17 -10.36 -4.69
CA PRO A 110 -11.16 -11.17 -5.39
C PRO A 110 -11.34 -11.25 -6.90
N ASP A 111 -12.57 -11.16 -7.41
CA ASP A 111 -12.87 -11.19 -8.85
C ASP A 111 -12.62 -9.84 -9.55
N GLY A 112 -12.15 -8.83 -8.80
CA GLY A 112 -11.81 -7.52 -9.32
C GLY A 112 -12.95 -6.51 -9.30
N SER A 113 -14.18 -6.91 -8.99
CA SER A 113 -15.30 -5.97 -8.84
C SER A 113 -15.18 -5.10 -7.58
N ILE A 114 -15.96 -4.02 -7.55
CA ILE A 114 -16.13 -3.22 -6.32
C ILE A 114 -17.42 -3.62 -5.65
N LEU A 115 -17.38 -3.84 -4.34
CA LEU A 115 -18.55 -4.17 -3.53
C LEU A 115 -19.00 -2.95 -2.74
N SER A 116 -20.29 -2.87 -2.47
CA SER A 116 -20.89 -2.03 -1.43
C SER A 116 -22.00 -2.83 -0.75
N PRO A 117 -22.59 -2.36 0.37
CA PRO A 117 -23.71 -3.05 0.99
C PRO A 117 -24.82 -3.37 -0.02
N GLY A 118 -25.08 -4.67 -0.23
CA GLY A 118 -26.13 -5.20 -1.11
C GLY A 118 -25.86 -5.10 -2.63
N ALA A 119 -24.67 -4.69 -3.08
CA ALA A 119 -24.40 -4.57 -4.52
C ALA A 119 -22.92 -4.79 -4.89
N SER A 120 -22.69 -5.34 -6.08
CA SER A 120 -21.40 -5.40 -6.78
C SER A 120 -21.38 -4.52 -8.03
N PHE A 121 -20.20 -4.00 -8.36
CA PHE A 121 -19.88 -3.15 -9.50
C PHE A 121 -18.80 -3.84 -10.33
N PRO A 122 -19.18 -4.75 -11.25
CA PRO A 122 -18.22 -5.50 -12.04
C PRO A 122 -17.52 -4.67 -13.13
N ASP A 123 -18.12 -3.55 -13.53
CA ASP A 123 -17.61 -2.68 -14.61
C ASP A 123 -17.07 -1.34 -14.07
N PHE A 124 -16.55 -1.35 -12.84
CA PHE A 124 -16.15 -0.12 -12.15
C PHE A 124 -15.13 0.73 -12.92
N LEU A 125 -14.18 0.10 -13.62
CA LEU A 125 -13.13 0.82 -14.35
C LEU A 125 -13.69 1.65 -15.53
N ASN A 126 -14.81 1.22 -16.13
CA ASN A 126 -15.40 1.92 -17.28
C ASN A 126 -16.57 2.81 -16.88
N SER A 127 -17.37 2.40 -15.89
CA SER A 127 -18.65 3.04 -15.56
C SER A 127 -18.77 3.47 -14.09
N GLY A 128 -17.70 3.34 -13.30
CA GLY A 128 -17.69 3.70 -11.88
C GLY A 128 -18.75 2.92 -11.10
N PHE A 129 -19.61 3.64 -10.38
CA PHE A 129 -20.71 3.02 -9.61
C PHE A 129 -22.03 2.90 -10.39
N ALA A 130 -21.99 2.97 -11.72
CA ALA A 130 -23.15 2.67 -12.54
C ALA A 130 -23.41 1.15 -12.61
N HIS A 131 -24.63 0.78 -13.02
CA HIS A 131 -25.04 -0.61 -13.29
C HIS A 131 -24.75 -1.61 -12.14
N PRO A 132 -25.19 -1.34 -10.90
CA PRO A 132 -25.00 -2.28 -9.79
C PRO A 132 -25.69 -3.62 -10.05
N LYS A 133 -25.03 -4.71 -9.69
CA LYS A 133 -25.64 -6.04 -9.57
C LYS A 133 -25.95 -6.33 -8.11
N PRO A 134 -27.19 -6.71 -7.75
CA PRO A 134 -27.52 -7.14 -6.39
C PRO A 134 -26.62 -8.32 -5.93
N LEU A 135 -26.26 -8.30 -4.65
CA LEU A 135 -25.57 -9.41 -3.97
C LEU A 135 -26.57 -10.36 -3.30
#